data_AF-A0A7W1U4P6-F1
#
_entry.id   AF-A0A7W1U4P6-F1
#
_cell.length_a   1.000
_cell.length_b   1.000
_cell.length_c   1.000
_cell.angle_alpha   90.00
_cell.angle_beta   90.00
_cell.angle_gamma   90.00
#
_symmetry.space_group_name_H-M   'P 1'
#
loop_
_entity.id
_entity.type
_entity.pdbx_description
1 polymer ?
#
loop_
_entity_poly.entity_id
_entity_poly.type
_entity_poly.pdbx_seq_one_letter_code
_entity_poly.pdbx_strand_id
1 'polypeptide(L)'
;MQACRRFRAFITSGLLCAFLIALGLAAAPQMHERFHADADSANHECAVTLIAAGKCAQGHVTPMMPPPQPAALVEKISVLTPIDRATPFLRAAIFEHAPPVSA
;
A
#
# COMPACT_ATOMS: atom_id res chain seq x y z
N MET A 1 -19.40 -9.76 16.38
CA MET A 1 -18.62 -8.77 15.60
C MET A 1 -17.51 -8.05 16.39
N GLN A 2 -17.68 -7.72 17.68
CA GLN A 2 -16.65 -7.01 18.47
C GLN A 2 -15.35 -7.81 18.74
N ALA A 3 -15.44 -9.12 18.98
CA ALA A 3 -14.27 -9.97 19.23
C ALA A 3 -13.31 -10.03 18.02
N CYS A 4 -13.86 -10.12 16.80
CA CYS A 4 -13.09 -10.08 15.57
C CYS A 4 -12.42 -8.70 15.34
N ARG A 5 -13.10 -7.59 15.71
CA ARG A 5 -12.50 -6.24 15.67
C ARG A 5 -11.34 -6.06 16.65
N ARG A 6 -11.47 -6.54 17.89
CA ARG A 6 -10.41 -6.47 18.91
C ARG A 6 -9.20 -7.33 18.52
N PHE A 7 -9.44 -8.52 18.00
CA PHE A 7 -8.37 -9.38 17.47
C PHE A 7 -7.63 -8.70 16.31
N ARG A 8 -8.36 -8.15 15.33
CA ARG A 8 -7.75 -7.40 14.21
C ARG A 8 -6.96 -6.18 14.70
N ALA A 9 -7.48 -5.45 15.68
CA ALA A 9 -6.77 -4.30 16.27
C ALA A 9 -5.47 -4.73 16.96
N PHE A 10 -5.49 -5.85 17.69
CA PHE A 10 -4.29 -6.39 18.33
C PHE A 10 -3.22 -6.79 17.30
N ILE A 11 -3.62 -7.53 16.25
CA ILE A 11 -2.71 -7.94 15.18
C ILE A 11 -2.15 -6.72 14.44
N THR A 12 -2.99 -5.77 14.05
CA THR A 12 -2.55 -4.57 13.33
C THR A 12 -1.62 -3.69 14.16
N SER A 13 -1.89 -3.53 15.46
CA SER A 13 -0.99 -2.84 16.38
C SER A 13 0.36 -3.54 16.49
N GLY A 14 0.37 -4.87 16.61
CA GLY A 14 1.61 -5.66 16.67
C GLY A 14 2.45 -5.51 15.40
N LEU A 15 1.81 -5.61 14.23
CA LEU A 15 2.46 -5.44 12.94
C LEU A 15 3.05 -4.03 12.77
N LEU A 16 2.31 -2.99 13.20
CA LEU A 16 2.79 -1.62 13.14
C LEU A 16 4.01 -1.41 14.04
N CYS A 17 3.97 -1.90 15.29
CA CYS A 17 5.12 -1.82 16.20
C CYS A 17 6.34 -2.54 15.62
N ALA A 18 6.18 -3.75 15.09
CA ALA A 18 7.27 -4.51 14.47
C ALA A 18 7.87 -3.75 13.28
N PHE A 19 7.03 -3.15 12.43
CA PHE A 19 7.48 -2.35 11.29
C PHE A 19 8.28 -1.11 11.73
N LEU A 20 7.81 -0.37 12.74
CA LEU A 20 8.51 0.80 13.27
C LEU A 20 9.87 0.43 13.88
N ILE A 21 9.95 -0.69 14.59
CA ILE A 21 11.23 -1.21 15.12
C ILE A 21 12.19 -1.54 13.97
N ALA A 22 11.71 -2.27 12.96
CA ALA A 22 12.53 -2.63 11.81
C ALA A 22 13.01 -1.40 11.02
N LEU A 23 12.17 -0.36 10.90
CA LEU A 23 12.52 0.92 10.29
C LEU A 23 13.60 1.66 11.12
N GLY A 24 13.47 1.67 12.45
CA GLY A 24 14.49 2.24 13.34
C GLY A 24 15.82 1.52 13.24
N LEU A 25 15.82 0.19 13.16
CA LEU A 25 17.02 -0.63 12.97
C LEU A 25 17.66 -0.39 11.60
N ALA A 26 16.86 -0.17 10.55
CA ALA A 26 17.36 0.14 9.21
C ALA A 26 18.12 1.47 9.17
N ALA A 27 17.75 2.44 10.01
CA ALA A 27 18.45 3.71 10.15
C ALA A 27 19.69 3.63 11.07
N ALA A 28 19.88 2.53 11.81
CA ALA A 28 20.94 2.36 12.81
C ALA A 28 21.57 0.95 12.73
N PRO A 29 22.44 0.68 11.74
CA PRO A 29 23.00 -0.66 11.50
C PRO A 29 23.79 -1.23 12.68
N GLN A 30 24.50 -0.38 13.44
CA GLN A 30 25.19 -0.81 14.66
C GLN A 30 24.26 -1.35 15.75
N MET A 31 22.98 -0.94 15.74
CA MET A 31 21.97 -1.51 16.63
C MET A 31 21.44 -2.83 16.08
N HIS A 32 21.27 -2.94 14.76
CA HIS A 32 20.86 -4.19 14.09
C HIS A 32 21.84 -5.34 14.36
N GLU A 33 23.14 -5.10 14.26
CA GLU A 33 24.19 -6.10 14.57
C GLU A 33 24.13 -6.61 16.03
N ARG A 34 23.61 -5.82 16.96
CA ARG A 34 23.46 -6.24 18.36
C ARG A 34 22.29 -7.21 18.57
N PHE A 35 21.31 -7.23 17.67
CA PHE A 35 20.21 -8.19 17.74
C PHE A 35 20.64 -9.58 17.31
N HIS A 36 21.51 -9.68 16.31
CA HIS A 36 22.10 -10.94 15.88
C HIS A 36 23.40 -10.71 15.09
N ALA A 37 24.41 -11.52 15.36
CA ALA A 37 25.77 -11.32 14.87
C ALA A 37 25.94 -11.59 13.36
N ASP A 38 24.98 -12.24 12.70
CA ASP A 38 24.97 -12.50 11.26
C ASP A 38 24.34 -11.36 10.44
N ALA A 39 23.93 -10.26 11.08
CA ALA A 39 23.28 -9.11 10.44
C ALA A 39 24.10 -8.45 9.31
N ASP A 40 25.43 -8.48 9.39
CA ASP A 40 26.35 -7.87 8.42
C ASP A 40 26.77 -8.84 7.29
N SER A 41 26.22 -10.06 7.26
CA SER A 41 26.49 -10.99 6.17
C SER A 41 25.88 -10.48 4.86
N ALA A 42 26.67 -10.47 3.77
CA ALA A 42 26.23 -10.00 2.46
C ALA A 42 25.01 -10.74 1.88
N ASN A 43 24.73 -11.95 2.37
CA ASN A 43 23.59 -12.77 1.96
C ASN A 43 22.47 -12.80 3.01
N HIS A 44 22.53 -11.96 4.05
CA HIS A 44 21.53 -11.92 5.11
C HIS A 44 20.31 -11.10 4.67
N GLU A 45 19.16 -11.79 4.58
CA GLU A 45 17.88 -11.17 4.27
C GLU A 45 16.97 -11.21 5.50
N CYS A 46 16.64 -10.04 6.04
CA CYS A 46 15.65 -9.86 7.09
C CYS A 46 14.80 -8.62 6.81
N ALA A 47 13.77 -8.40 7.63
CA ALA A 47 12.89 -7.25 7.48
C ALA A 47 13.66 -5.91 7.47
N VAL A 48 14.72 -5.80 8.29
CA VAL A 48 15.56 -4.60 8.37
C VAL A 48 16.31 -4.35 7.06
N THR A 49 16.98 -5.37 6.52
CA THR A 49 17.75 -5.23 5.27
C THR A 49 16.84 -5.01 4.06
N LEU A 50 15.65 -5.61 4.05
CA LEU A 50 14.63 -5.35 3.04
C LEU A 50 14.10 -3.91 3.08
N ILE A 51 13.87 -3.35 4.27
CA ILE A 51 13.49 -1.94 4.45
C ILE A 51 14.62 -1.01 4.01
N ALA A 52 15.86 -1.27 4.46
CA ALA A 52 17.03 -0.49 4.09
C ALA A 52 17.27 -0.49 2.56
N ALA A 53 17.03 -1.62 1.89
CA ALA A 53 17.16 -1.75 0.44
C ALA A 53 15.97 -1.20 -0.35
N GLY A 54 14.93 -0.66 0.31
CA GLY A 54 13.71 -0.20 -0.35
C GLY A 54 12.90 -1.31 -1.03
N LYS A 55 13.06 -2.56 -0.57
CA LYS A 55 12.46 -3.76 -1.17
C LYS A 55 11.11 -4.18 -0.55
N CYS A 56 10.47 -3.29 0.21
CA CYS A 56 9.22 -3.62 0.92
C CYS A 56 8.02 -3.88 0.00
N ALA A 57 8.01 -3.31 -1.20
CA ALA A 57 6.91 -3.46 -2.15
C ALA A 57 7.05 -4.72 -3.02
N GLN A 58 8.22 -5.36 -3.03
CA GLN A 58 8.56 -6.52 -3.87
C GLN A 58 8.03 -7.84 -3.31
N GLY A 59 7.18 -7.81 -2.28
CA GLY A 59 6.41 -8.98 -1.89
C GLY A 59 5.67 -9.51 -3.10
N HIS A 60 5.92 -10.77 -3.47
CA HIS A 60 5.30 -11.45 -4.60
C HIS A 60 3.82 -11.74 -4.26
N VAL A 61 3.03 -10.70 -4.05
CA VAL A 61 1.59 -10.78 -3.90
C VAL A 61 1.06 -10.89 -5.30
N THR A 62 0.93 -12.12 -5.80
CA THR A 62 0.06 -12.37 -6.95
C THR A 62 -1.30 -11.83 -6.56
N PRO A 63 -1.82 -10.76 -7.21
CA PRO A 63 -3.14 -10.28 -6.91
C PRO A 63 -4.08 -11.45 -7.21
N MET A 64 -4.75 -11.97 -6.18
CA MET A 64 -5.86 -12.90 -6.37
C MET A 64 -7.01 -12.08 -6.95
N MET A 65 -6.93 -11.76 -8.24
CA MET A 65 -8.04 -11.18 -8.97
C MET A 65 -9.07 -12.30 -9.12
N PRO A 66 -10.28 -12.17 -8.54
CA PRO A 66 -11.36 -13.08 -8.91
C PRO A 66 -11.54 -12.98 -10.43
N PRO A 67 -11.86 -14.10 -11.11
CA PRO A 67 -12.15 -14.05 -12.54
C PRO A 67 -13.25 -13.01 -12.77
N PRO A 68 -13.19 -12.25 -13.88
CA PRO A 68 -14.24 -11.31 -14.23
C PRO A 68 -15.56 -12.08 -14.25
N GLN A 69 -16.49 -11.71 -13.37
CA GLN A 69 -17.84 -12.27 -13.47
C GLN A 69 -18.43 -11.77 -14.78
N PRO A 70 -19.07 -12.64 -15.59
CA PRO A 70 -19.81 -12.19 -16.76
C PRO A 70 -20.76 -11.09 -16.31
N ALA A 71 -20.57 -9.87 -16.82
CA ALA A 71 -21.53 -8.82 -16.61
C ALA A 71 -22.86 -9.34 -17.19
N ALA A 72 -23.88 -9.46 -16.35
CA ALA A 72 -25.23 -9.61 -16.87
C ALA A 72 -25.43 -8.45 -17.84
N LEU A 73 -25.68 -8.77 -19.12
CA LEU A 73 -25.96 -7.79 -20.15
C LEU A 73 -27.08 -6.91 -19.62
N VAL A 74 -26.77 -5.66 -19.28
CA VAL A 74 -27.79 -4.69 -18.87
C VAL A 74 -28.53 -4.32 -20.15
N GLU A 75 -29.49 -5.15 -20.55
CA GLU A 75 -30.34 -4.92 -21.73
C GLU A 75 -31.22 -3.68 -21.57
N LYS A 76 -31.29 -3.11 -20.36
CA LYS A 76 -32.07 -1.92 -20.09
C LYS A 76 -31.17 -0.81 -19.56
N ILE A 77 -30.53 -0.10 -20.50
CA ILE A 77 -30.09 1.27 -20.24
C ILE A 77 -31.37 2.07 -20.01
N SER A 78 -31.79 2.22 -18.75
CA SER A 78 -32.79 3.23 -18.43
C SER A 78 -32.22 4.57 -18.88
N VAL A 79 -32.94 5.26 -19.78
CA VAL A 79 -32.62 6.63 -20.20
C VAL A 79 -32.33 7.44 -18.93
N LEU A 80 -31.06 7.78 -18.74
CA LEU A 80 -30.65 8.66 -17.67
C LEU A 80 -31.20 10.03 -18.03
N THR A 81 -32.30 10.43 -17.39
CA THR A 81 -32.70 11.83 -17.38
C THR A 81 -31.53 12.63 -16.80
N PRO A 82 -31.01 13.64 -17.50
CA PRO A 82 -30.00 14.53 -16.93
C PRO A 82 -30.59 15.14 -15.66
N ILE A 83 -30.06 14.75 -14.51
CA ILE A 83 -30.31 15.49 -13.27
C ILE A 83 -29.32 16.63 -13.30
N ASP A 84 -29.80 17.87 -13.39
CA ASP A 84 -29.05 19.14 -13.39
C ASP A 84 -28.31 19.38 -12.06
N ARG A 85 -27.51 18.42 -11.60
CA ARG A 85 -26.59 18.60 -10.49
C ARG A 85 -25.23 18.88 -11.12
N ALA A 86 -24.77 20.13 -10.97
CA ALA A 86 -23.43 20.55 -11.37
C ALA A 86 -22.40 19.50 -10.93
N THR A 87 -21.75 18.86 -11.90
CA THR A 87 -20.75 17.84 -11.62
C THR A 87 -19.50 18.54 -11.05
N PRO A 88 -19.02 18.16 -9.85
CA PRO A 88 -17.83 18.79 -9.26
C PRO A 88 -16.56 18.50 -10.09
N PHE A 89 -16.61 17.50 -10.97
CA PHE A 89 -15.52 17.09 -11.85
C PHE A 89 -15.13 18.15 -12.89
N LEU A 90 -16.04 19.05 -13.28
CA LEU A 90 -15.70 20.16 -14.18
C LEU A 90 -14.99 21.33 -13.46
N ARG A 91 -14.99 21.36 -12.12
CA ARG A 91 -14.26 22.35 -11.31
C ARG A 91 -12.94 21.84 -10.76
N ALA A 92 -12.69 20.54 -10.84
CA ALA A 92 -11.48 19.97 -10.34
C ALA A 92 -10.46 19.94 -11.48
N ALA A 93 -9.52 20.88 -11.49
CA ALA A 93 -8.36 20.92 -12.36
C ALA A 93 -7.37 19.76 -12.04
N ILE A 94 -7.88 18.54 -11.90
CA ILE A 94 -7.11 17.33 -11.55
C ILE A 94 -6.25 16.88 -12.74
N PHE A 95 -6.57 17.34 -13.95
CA PHE A 95 -5.84 17.06 -15.19
C PHE A 95 -5.15 18.29 -15.78
N GLU A 96 -4.93 19.36 -15.01
CA GLU A 96 -4.02 20.42 -15.45
C GLU A 96 -2.59 19.87 -15.43
N HIS A 97 -2.03 19.63 -16.62
CA HIS A 97 -0.60 19.40 -16.77
C HIS A 97 0.16 20.65 -16.31
N ALA A 98 1.14 20.49 -15.44
CA ALA A 98 2.06 21.56 -15.09
C ALA A 98 2.72 22.12 -16.36
N PRO A 99 2.89 23.46 -16.46
CA PRO A 99 3.50 24.08 -17.63
C PRO A 99 4.92 23.51 -17.86
N PRO A 100 5.33 23.31 -19.13
CA PRO A 100 6.66 22.79 -19.44
C PRO A 100 7.73 23.75 -18.91
N VAL A 101 8.77 23.19 -18.31
CA VAL A 101 9.93 23.95 -17.83
C VAL A 101 10.64 24.55 -19.05
N SER A 102 10.70 25.87 -19.14
CA SER A 102 11.49 26.57 -20.16
C SER A 102 12.99 26.33 -19.91
N ALA A 103 13.71 26.00 -20.99
CA ALA A 103 15.15 25.75 -21.05
C ALA A 103 16.01 26.95 -20.68
#